data_AF-A0A1V4WVM6-F1
#
_entry.id   AF-A0A1V4WVM6-F1
#
_cell.length_a   1.000
_cell.length_b   1.000
_cell.length_c   1.000
_cell.angle_alpha   90.00
_cell.angle_beta   90.00
_cell.angle_gamma   90.00
#
_symmetry.space_group_name_H-M   'P 1'
#
loop_
_entity.id
_entity.type
_entity.pdbx_description
1 polymer ?
#
loop_
_entity_poly.entity_id
_entity_poly.type
_entity_poly.pdbx_seq_one_letter_code
_entity_poly.pdbx_strand_id
1 'polypeptide(L)' 'MAENFIPIGNEIRAFSLGGLAAYQEHSVVSREIERKPAGTMTVFAFDEGEGLSEHTAPFDTAVYIIEGEAEIAIDGKP' A
#
# COMPACT_ATOMS: atom_id res chain seq x y z
N MET A 1 -18.05 -3.14 -14.03
CA MET A 1 -17.81 -4.24 -13.08
C MET A 1 -17.41 -3.59 -11.77
N ALA A 2 -18.32 -3.53 -10.80
CA ALA A 2 -17.99 -2.99 -9.49
C ALA A 2 -17.38 -4.16 -8.71
N GLU A 3 -16.09 -4.09 -8.45
CA GLU A 3 -15.46 -5.00 -7.50
C GLU A 3 -16.09 -4.73 -6.13
N ASN A 4 -16.57 -5.78 -5.46
CA ASN A 4 -17.11 -5.70 -4.12
C ASN A 4 -15.97 -5.35 -3.15
N PHE A 5 -15.63 -4.06 -3.09
CA PHE A 5 -14.74 -3.51 -2.10
C PHE A 5 -15.44 -3.59 -0.74
N ILE A 6 -14.95 -4.48 0.12
CA ILE A 6 -15.34 -4.49 1.53
C ILE A 6 -14.28 -3.66 2.27
N PRO A 7 -14.55 -2.38 2.57
CA PRO A 7 -13.62 -1.58 3.35
C PRO A 7 -13.42 -2.25 4.71
N ILE A 8 -12.17 -2.27 5.18
CA ILE A 8 -11.87 -2.78 6.53
C ILE A 8 -12.56 -1.91 7.60
N GLY A 9 -13.03 -0.70 7.26
CA GLY A 9 -13.88 0.13 8.12
C GLY A 9 -15.17 -0.54 8.63
N ASN A 10 -15.64 -1.65 8.05
CA ASN A 10 -16.76 -2.45 8.57
C ASN A 10 -16.33 -3.58 9.53
N GLU A 11 -15.03 -3.80 9.75
CA GLU A 11 -14.48 -4.75 10.72
C GLU A 11 -14.28 -4.05 12.08
N ILE A 12 -15.03 -4.46 13.10
CA ILE A 12 -14.96 -3.87 14.46
C ILE A 12 -13.83 -4.52 15.30
N ARG A 13 -12.81 -5.09 14.64
CA ARG A 13 -11.75 -5.87 15.29
C ARG A 13 -10.39 -5.29 14.95
N ALA A 14 -9.48 -5.33 15.92
CA ALA A 14 -8.08 -5.01 15.66
C ALA A 14 -7.47 -6.03 14.70
N PHE A 15 -6.64 -5.56 13.77
CA PHE A 15 -5.89 -6.38 12.82
C PHE A 15 -4.45 -5.86 12.71
N SER A 16 -3.53 -6.73 12.30
CA SER A 16 -2.15 -6.36 12.01
C SER A 16 -2.03 -5.91 10.56
N LEU A 17 -1.42 -4.75 10.30
CA LEU A 17 -1.20 -4.26 8.93
C LEU A 17 -0.31 -5.22 8.12
N GLY A 18 0.74 -5.79 8.73
CA GLY A 18 1.63 -6.75 8.06
C GLY A 18 0.94 -8.06 7.66
N GLY A 19 -0.22 -8.37 8.23
CA GLY A 19 -1.03 -9.52 7.84
C GLY A 19 -2.00 -9.28 6.69
N LEU A 20 -2.08 -8.06 6.15
CA LEU A 20 -3.09 -7.68 5.16
C LEU A 20 -2.67 -7.97 3.71
N ALA A 21 -1.37 -7.92 3.42
CA ALA A 21 -0.77 -8.29 2.15
C ALA A 21 0.37 -9.28 2.44
N ALA A 22 0.43 -10.37 1.69
CA ALA A 22 1.47 -11.38 1.83
C ALA A 22 2.51 -11.20 0.71
N TYR A 23 3.79 -11.39 1.03
CA TYR A 23 4.85 -11.47 0.04
C TYR A 23 4.59 -12.62 -0.95
N GLN A 24 4.93 -12.38 -2.21
CA GLN A 24 4.88 -13.36 -3.29
C GLN A 24 6.10 -13.16 -4.18
N GLU A 25 6.70 -14.25 -4.67
CA GLU A 25 7.86 -14.18 -5.54
C GLU A 25 7.57 -13.34 -6.80
N HIS A 26 8.50 -12.47 -7.15
CA HIS A 26 8.50 -11.61 -8.34
C HIS A 26 7.22 -10.78 -8.47
N SER A 27 6.71 -10.26 -7.35
CA SER A 27 5.40 -9.62 -7.31
C SER A 27 5.33 -8.43 -6.34
N VAL A 28 4.43 -7.50 -6.68
CA VAL A 28 3.89 -6.50 -5.76
C VAL A 28 2.46 -6.87 -5.41
N VAL A 29 2.23 -7.23 -4.15
CA VAL A 29 0.88 -7.50 -3.64
C VAL A 29 0.37 -6.26 -2.94
N SER A 30 -0.84 -5.81 -3.28
CA SER A 30 -1.45 -4.64 -2.66
C SER A 30 -2.83 -4.94 -2.11
N ARG A 31 -3.16 -4.29 -1.00
CA ARG A 31 -4.49 -4.31 -0.43
C ARG A 31 -4.90 -2.93 0.01
N GLU A 32 -5.87 -2.37 -0.69
CA GLU A 32 -6.52 -1.13 -0.27
C GLU A 32 -7.36 -1.40 0.98
N ILE A 33 -7.14 -0.60 2.02
CA ILE A 33 -7.84 -0.73 3.30
C ILE A 33 -8.87 0.37 3.51
N GLU A 34 -8.70 1.52 2.85
CA GLU A 34 -9.66 2.61 2.86
C GLU A 34 -9.62 3.37 1.53
N ARG A 35 -10.79 3.74 1.00
CA ARG A 35 -10.95 4.63 -0.15
C ARG A 35 -12.00 5.69 0.16
N LYS A 36 -11.59 6.95 0.14
CA LYS A 36 -12.47 8.11 0.24
C LYS A 36 -12.16 9.10 -0.88
N PRO A 37 -13.06 10.05 -1.17
CA PRO A 37 -12.73 11.16 -2.08
C PRO A 37 -11.48 11.95 -1.68
N ALA A 38 -11.14 11.97 -0.38
CA ALA A 38 -9.96 12.64 0.16
C ALA A 38 -8.65 11.85 -0.01
N GLY A 39 -8.70 10.59 -0.45
CA GLY A 39 -7.51 9.77 -0.63
C GLY A 39 -7.74 8.28 -0.37
N THR A 40 -6.70 7.50 -0.62
CA THR A 40 -6.66 6.06 -0.43
C THR A 40 -5.57 5.68 0.57
N MET A 41 -5.80 4.60 1.31
CA MET A 41 -4.79 3.98 2.14
C MET A 41 -4.63 2.52 1.70
N THR A 42 -3.39 2.13 1.39
CA THR A 42 -3.08 0.84 0.80
C THR A 42 -1.87 0.23 1.51
N VAL A 43 -1.98 -1.04 1.88
CA VAL A 43 -0.84 -1.85 2.34
C VAL A 43 -0.24 -2.54 1.13
N PHE A 44 1.09 -2.50 1.03
CA PHE A 44 1.85 -3.15 -0.03
C PHE A 44 2.84 -4.14 0.57
N ALA A 45 3.05 -5.26 -0.13
CA ALA A 45 4.15 -6.19 0.07
C ALA A 45 4.92 -6.30 -1.25
N PHE A 46 6.20 -5.94 -1.20
CA PHE A 46 7.11 -5.94 -2.35
C PHE A 46 8.08 -7.10 -2.18
N ASP A 47 8.24 -7.94 -3.20
CA ASP A 47 9.38 -8.84 -3.25
C ASP A 47 10.69 -8.07 -3.44
N GLU A 48 11.82 -8.72 -3.18
CA GLU A 48 13.13 -8.11 -3.37
C GLU A 48 13.34 -7.65 -4.82
N GLY A 49 13.69 -6.37 -5.00
CA GLY A 49 13.89 -5.76 -6.32
C GLY A 49 12.62 -5.27 -7.01
N GLU A 50 11.43 -5.53 -6.45
CA GLU A 50 10.16 -5.00 -6.95
C GLU A 50 9.87 -3.60 -6.39
N GLY A 51 9.05 -2.83 -7.10
CA GLY A 51 8.72 -1.46 -6.73
C GLY A 51 7.56 -0.88 -7.54
N LEU A 52 7.23 0.38 -7.25
CA LEU A 52 6.26 1.14 -8.04
C LEU A 52 7.00 2.07 -9.01
N SER A 53 6.42 2.29 -10.18
CA SER A 53 6.88 3.34 -11.08
C SER A 53 6.70 4.72 -10.44
N GLU A 54 7.62 5.63 -10.74
CA GLU A 54 7.50 7.03 -10.33
C GLU A 54 6.17 7.63 -10.80
N HIS A 55 5.49 8.32 -9.90
CA HIS A 55 4.21 8.94 -10.17
C HIS A 55 4.01 10.16 -9.25
N THR A 56 3.06 11.03 -9.63
CA THR A 56 2.69 12.20 -8.84
C THR A 56 1.36 11.95 -8.14
N ALA A 57 1.31 12.19 -6.84
CA ALA A 57 0.07 12.22 -6.07
C ALA A 57 -0.54 13.64 -6.07
N PRO A 58 -1.87 13.78 -6.11
CA PRO A 58 -2.53 15.09 -6.06
C PRO A 58 -2.49 15.75 -4.68
N PHE A 59 -2.09 15.00 -3.64
CA PHE A 59 -2.03 15.43 -2.24
C PHE A 59 -0.79 14.85 -1.55
N ASP A 60 -0.55 15.28 -0.31
CA ASP A 60 0.50 14.73 0.55
C ASP A 60 0.35 13.22 0.70
N THR A 61 1.46 12.51 0.52
CA THR A 61 1.52 11.05 0.64
C THR A 61 2.39 10.69 1.84
N ALA A 62 1.87 9.81 2.70
CA ALA A 62 2.62 9.26 3.82
C ALA A 62 3.04 7.83 3.51
N VAL A 63 4.28 7.48 3.84
CA VAL A 63 4.82 6.13 3.75
C VAL A 63 5.24 5.68 5.14
N TYR A 64 4.85 4.46 5.51
CA TYR A 64 5.23 3.84 6.77
C TYR A 64 5.76 2.43 6.50
N ILE A 65 7.03 2.19 6.86
CA ILE A 65 7.65 0.88 6.69
C ILE A 65 7.22 -0.02 7.85
N ILE A 66 6.40 -1.01 7.55
CA ILE A 66 5.87 -1.97 8.54
C ILE A 66 6.93 -3.03 8.87
N GLU A 67 7.63 -3.52 7.84
CA GLU A 67 8.66 -4.55 7.89
C GLU A 67 9.68 -4.32 6.77
N GLY A 68 10.94 -4.70 7.01
CA GLY A 68 12.03 -4.59 6.03
C GLY A 68 12.60 -3.18 5.88
N GLU A 69 13.23 -2.94 4.73
CA GLU A 69 13.82 -1.67 4.33
C GLU A 69 13.38 -1.34 2.90
N ALA A 70 13.31 -0.05 2.56
CA ALA A 70 12.93 0.41 1.24
C ALA A 70 13.70 1.67 0.85
N GLU A 71 14.02 1.80 -0.42
CA GLU A 71 14.50 3.05 -1.03
C GLU A 71 13.30 3.83 -1.57
N ILE A 72 13.20 5.11 -1.23
CA ILE A 72 12.08 5.96 -1.64
C ILE A 72 12.65 7.18 -2.36
N ALA A 73 12.51 7.21 -3.68
CA ALA A 73 12.92 8.36 -4.48
C ALA A 73 11.81 9.43 -4.54
N ILE A 74 12.18 10.70 -4.30
CA ILE A 74 11.32 11.87 -4.45
C ILE A 74 12.00 12.84 -5.42
N ASP A 75 11.34 13.18 -6.53
CA ASP A 75 11.91 14.08 -7.55
C ASP A 75 13.26 13.57 -8.08
N GLY A 76 13.31 12.27 -8.39
CA GLY A 76 14.52 11.56 -8.83
C GLY A 76 15.65 11.48 -7.81
N LYS A 77 15.41 11.80 -6.53
CA LYS A 77 16.42 11.78 -5.47
C LYS A 77 16.08 10.70 -4.43
N PRO A 78 16.97 9.73 -4.18
CA PRO A 78 16.80 8.72 -3.14
C PRO A 78 16.94 9.30 -1.73
#